data_AF-A0A376FB91-F1
#
_entry.id   AF-A0A376FB91-F1
#
_cell.length_a   1.000
_cell.length_b   1.000
_cell.length_c   1.000
_cell.angle_alpha   90.00
_cell.angle_beta   90.00
_cell.angle_gamma   90.00
#
_symmetry.space_group_name_H-M   'P 1'
#
loop_
_entity.id
_entity.type
_entity.pdbx_description
1 polymer ?
#
loop_
_entity_poly.entity_id
_entity_poly.type
_entity_poly.pdbx_seq_one_letter_code
_entity_poly.pdbx_strand_id
1 'polypeptide(L)' 'MNYWFSPENNAFYPVALKNDYLTAGTLPDDLIEVSDNVFMEYSGTPPEGKERGIAEDGYPIWIDLPP' A
#
# COMPACT_ATOMS: atom_id res chain seq x y z
N MET A 1 8.58 -10.01 4.80
CA MET A 1 7.74 -8.82 5.04
C MET A 1 8.66 -7.62 5.02
N ASN A 2 8.79 -6.99 3.85
CA ASN A 2 9.68 -5.84 3.64
C ASN A 2 8.90 -4.53 3.43
N TYR A 3 7.57 -4.57 3.43
CA TYR A 3 6.72 -3.44 3.13
C TYR A 3 5.54 -3.36 4.11
N TRP A 4 5.18 -2.12 4.42
CA TRP A 4 3.89 -1.77 4.99
C TRP A 4 3.01 -1.12 3.94
N PHE A 5 1.72 -1.19 4.16
CA PHE A 5 0.72 -0.47 3.37
C PHE A 5 -0.08 0.45 4.30
N SER A 6 -0.36 1.67 3.86
CA SER A 6 -1.25 2.61 4.54
C SER A 6 -2.54 2.69 3.74
N PRO A 7 -3.66 2.15 4.27
CA PRO A 7 -4.99 2.27 3.68
C PRO A 7 -5.38 3.73 3.42
N GLU A 8 -5.14 4.64 4.37
CA GLU A 8 -5.53 6.05 4.26
C GLU A 8 -4.79 6.78 3.14
N ASN A 9 -3.51 6.47 2.97
CA ASN A 9 -2.70 7.06 1.90
C ASN A 9 -2.74 6.26 0.60
N ASN A 10 -3.36 5.07 0.60
CA ASN A 10 -3.30 4.09 -0.48
C ASN A 10 -1.87 3.90 -1.02
N ALA A 11 -0.91 3.77 -0.11
CA ALA A 11 0.52 3.84 -0.42
C ALA A 11 1.33 2.79 0.34
N PHE A 12 2.42 2.33 -0.30
CA PHE A 12 3.35 1.38 0.29
C PHE A 12 4.58 2.09 0.87
N TYR A 13 5.05 1.59 2.00
CA TYR A 13 6.19 2.12 2.75
C TYR A 13 7.20 0.99 2.97
N PRO A 14 8.41 1.08 2.39
CA PRO A 14 9.45 0.09 2.61
C PRO A 14 9.93 0.12 4.06
N VAL A 15 10.03 -1.05 4.69
CA VAL A 15 10.53 -1.21 6.08
C VAL A 15 11.96 -0.67 6.22
N ALA A 16 12.77 -0.79 5.16
CA ALA A 16 14.13 -0.28 5.12
C ALA A 16 14.22 1.25 5.33
N LEU A 17 13.17 2.00 4.99
CA LEU A 17 13.11 3.47 5.10
C LEU A 17 12.40 3.94 6.37
N LYS A 18 12.05 3.04 7.30
CA LYS A 18 11.32 3.37 8.54
C LYS A 18 11.93 4.56 9.28
N ASN A 19 13.24 4.52 9.49
CA ASN A 19 13.93 5.55 10.27
C ASN A 19 13.88 6.92 9.59
N ASP A 20 13.95 6.96 8.25
CA ASP A 20 13.85 8.21 7.49
C ASP A 20 12.44 8.80 7.61
N TYR A 21 11.40 7.97 7.49
CA TYR A 21 10.01 8.41 7.68
C TYR A 21 9.73 8.90 9.10
N LEU A 22 10.29 8.22 10.13
CA LEU A 22 10.18 8.67 11.52
C LEU A 22 10.88 10.01 11.74
N THR A 23 12.10 10.17 11.18
CA THR A 23 12.87 11.42 11.30
C THR A 23 12.16 12.57 10.60
N ALA A 24 11.52 12.31 9.46
CA ALA A 24 10.75 13.29 8.71
C ALA A 24 9.34 13.55 9.29
N GLY A 25 8.87 12.71 10.22
CA GLY A 25 7.51 12.79 10.76
C GLY A 25 6.43 12.43 9.74
N THR A 26 6.75 11.62 8.73
CA THR A 26 5.86 11.25 7.62
C THR A 26 5.43 9.78 7.65
N LEU A 27 5.81 9.03 8.70
CA LEU A 27 5.38 7.63 8.85
C LEU A 27 3.91 7.62 9.28
N PRO A 28 3.00 6.99 8.51
CA PRO A 28 1.61 6.87 8.92
C PRO A 28 1.41 5.96 10.13
N ASP A 29 0.32 6.15 10.87
CA ASP A 29 -0.04 5.33 12.04
C ASP A 29 -0.93 4.13 11.67
N ASP A 30 -1.50 4.10 10.47
CA ASP A 30 -2.43 3.09 9.94
C ASP A 30 -1.73 1.95 9.18
N LEU A 31 -0.42 1.78 9.39
CA LEU A 31 0.40 0.85 8.64
C LEU A 31 0.05 -0.61 8.94
N ILE A 32 -0.26 -1.36 7.88
CA ILE A 32 -0.45 -2.82 7.92
C ILE A 32 0.75 -3.53 7.27
N GLU A 33 1.20 -4.63 7.88
CA GLU A 33 2.25 -5.47 7.30
C GLU A 33 1.70 -6.26 6.11
N VAL A 34 2.39 -6.15 4.98
CA VAL A 34 2.03 -6.89 3.76
C VAL A 34 3.18 -7.81 3.33
N SER A 35 2.83 -8.89 2.65
CA SER A 35 3.85 -9.74 2.03
C SER A 35 4.45 -9.06 0.81
N ASP A 36 5.66 -9.48 0.43
CA ASP A 36 6.30 -9.01 -0.80
C ASP A 36 5.46 -9.30 -2.04
N ASN A 37 4.68 -10.38 -2.05
CA ASN A 37 3.74 -10.69 -3.14
C ASN A 37 2.64 -9.63 -3.27
N VAL A 38 2.04 -9.23 -2.13
CA VAL A 38 1.03 -8.16 -2.12
C VAL A 38 1.62 -6.86 -2.62
N PHE A 39 2.83 -6.49 -2.17
CA PHE A 39 3.51 -5.31 -2.71
C PHE A 39 3.74 -5.43 -4.22
N MET A 40 4.30 -6.54 -4.71
CA MET A 40 4.59 -6.72 -6.14
C MET A 40 3.33 -6.66 -7.00
N GLU A 41 2.25 -7.28 -6.54
CA GLU A 41 0.97 -7.30 -7.25
C GLU A 41 0.36 -5.88 -7.31
N TYR A 42 0.25 -5.21 -6.18
CA TYR A 42 -0.54 -3.97 -6.07
C TYR A 42 0.27 -2.69 -6.26
N SER A 43 1.61 -2.71 -6.23
CA SER A 43 2.45 -1.56 -6.61
C SER A 43 2.79 -1.52 -8.11
N GLY A 44 2.51 -2.61 -8.82
CA GLY A 44 2.74 -2.73 -10.26
C GLY A 44 1.69 -2.00 -11.12
N THR A 45 1.72 -2.29 -12.41
CA THR A 45 0.73 -1.77 -13.36
C THR A 45 -0.66 -2.34 -13.03
N PRO A 46 -1.68 -1.49 -12.82
CA PRO A 46 -3.04 -1.97 -12.61
C PRO A 46 -3.54 -2.75 -13.82
N PRO A 47 -4.38 -3.78 -13.63
CA PRO A 47 -5.11 -4.41 -14.72
C PRO A 47 -5.96 -3.41 -15.50
N GLU A 48 -6.27 -3.72 -16.76
CA GLU A 48 -7.11 -2.86 -17.61
C GLU A 48 -8.47 -2.58 -16.95
N GLY A 49 -8.85 -1.31 -16.90
CA GLY A 49 -10.11 -0.87 -16.30
C GLY A 49 -10.13 -0.90 -14.77
N LYS A 50 -8.98 -1.06 -14.09
CA LYS A 50 -8.91 -1.12 -12.63
C LYS A 50 -7.95 -0.08 -12.04
N GLU A 51 -8.15 0.22 -10.77
CA GLU A 51 -7.22 0.99 -9.94
C GLU A 51 -7.04 0.33 -8.57
N ARG A 52 -5.96 0.70 -7.86
CA ARG A 52 -5.72 0.17 -6.51
C ARG A 52 -6.69 0.87 -5.56
N GLY A 53 -7.61 0.11 -5.00
CA GLY A 53 -8.47 0.52 -3.90
C GLY A 53 -8.08 -0.16 -2.59
N ILE A 54 -8.92 0.07 -1.58
CA ILE A 54 -8.75 -0.44 -0.22
C ILE A 54 -9.92 -1.37 0.09
N ALA A 55 -9.64 -2.60 0.50
CA ALA A 55 -10.65 -3.55 0.96
C ALA A 55 -11.11 -3.24 2.40
N GLU A 56 -12.21 -3.86 2.84
CA GLU A 56 -12.76 -3.64 4.19
C GLU A 56 -11.79 -4.03 5.32
N ASP A 57 -10.86 -4.93 5.05
CA ASP A 57 -9.80 -5.35 5.98
C ASP A 57 -8.55 -4.45 5.94
N GLY A 58 -8.58 -3.39 5.13
CA GLY A 58 -7.48 -2.43 4.93
C GLY A 58 -6.45 -2.87 3.89
N TYR A 59 -6.52 -4.08 3.34
CA TYR A 59 -5.54 -4.52 2.35
C TYR A 59 -5.80 -3.89 0.98
N PRO A 60 -4.75 -3.72 0.15
CA PRO A 60 -4.90 -3.24 -1.20
C PRO A 60 -5.69 -4.27 -2.03
N ILE A 61 -6.60 -3.77 -2.86
CA ILE A 61 -7.39 -4.58 -3.80
C ILE A 61 -7.49 -3.84 -5.14
N TRP A 62 -7.69 -4.56 -6.24
CA TRP A 62 -8.02 -3.94 -7.52
C TRP A 62 -9.53 -3.71 -7.60
N ILE A 63 -9.94 -2.45 -7.70
CA ILE A 63 -11.34 -2.05 -7.89
C ILE A 63 -11.58 -1.66 -9.35
N ASP A 64 -12.79 -1.90 -9.85
CA ASP A 64 -13.19 -1.50 -11.20
C ASP A 64 -13.36 0.02 -11.27
N LEU A 65 -12.79 0.62 -12.31
CA LEU A 65 -13.02 2.02 -12.63
C LEU A 65 -14.47 2.21 -13.10
N PRO A 66 -15.12 3.33 -12.74
CA PRO A 66 -16.45 3.64 -13.25
C PRO A 66 -16.44 3.75 -14.79
N PRO A 67 -17.53 3.35 -15.46
CA PRO A 67 -17.65 3.37 -16.93
C PRO A 67 -17.72 4.78 -17.53
#